data_AF-A0A8J7HFG8-F1
#
_entry.id   AF-A0A8J7HFG8-F1
#
_cell.length_a   1.000
_cell.length_b   1.000
_cell.length_c   1.000
_cell.angle_alpha   90.00
_cell.angle_beta   90.00
_cell.angle_gamma   90.00
#
_symmetry.space_group_name_H-M   'P 1'
#
loop_
_entity.id
_entity.type
_entity.pdbx_description
1 polymer ?
#
loop_
_entity_poly.entity_id
_entity_poly.type
_entity_poly.pdbx_seq_one_letter_code
_entity_poly.pdbx_strand_id
1 'polypeptide(L)'
;MIDDLFLLHEVVFPEYLNIKEKLVYAFYAIILLFIFVKTIKVIKTTEFVILLSAIGFFALSIVSDIGDHSYAISRLEDVFKIVGVATWFTYFIRLCMREVNSIVRLSSAN
;
A
#
# COMPACT_ATOMS: atom_id res chain seq x y z
N MET A 1 -4.54 8.97 0.21
CA MET A 1 -3.80 10.21 -0.16
C MET A 1 -4.73 11.38 -0.43
N ILE A 2 -5.58 11.38 -1.46
CA ILE A 2 -6.58 12.49 -1.63
C ILE A 2 -7.58 12.48 -0.48
N ASP A 3 -8.07 11.29 -0.14
CA ASP A 3 -8.96 11.07 1.01
C ASP A 3 -8.36 11.64 2.31
N ASP A 4 -7.15 11.22 2.68
CA ASP A 4 -6.45 11.76 3.87
C ASP A 4 -6.18 13.28 3.79
N LEU A 5 -5.77 13.80 2.62
CA LEU A 5 -5.42 15.21 2.45
C LEU A 5 -6.61 16.14 2.72
N PHE A 6 -7.82 15.70 2.37
CA PHE A 6 -9.06 16.44 2.59
C PHE A 6 -9.88 15.91 3.76
N LEU A 7 -9.35 14.96 4.53
CA LEU A 7 -10.02 14.27 5.63
C LEU A 7 -11.42 13.79 5.22
N LEU A 8 -11.55 13.20 4.02
CA LEU A 8 -12.88 12.89 3.47
C LEU A 8 -13.59 11.84 4.32
N HIS A 9 -12.93 10.73 4.67
CA HIS A 9 -13.52 9.68 5.49
C HIS A 9 -13.73 10.05 6.97
N GLU A 10 -12.95 10.99 7.50
CA GLU A 10 -13.01 11.41 8.91
C GLU A 10 -14.00 12.55 9.14
N VAL A 11 -14.02 13.55 8.25
CA VAL A 11 -14.78 14.79 8.43
C VAL A 11 -15.86 14.93 7.36
N VAL A 12 -15.51 14.87 6.08
CA VAL A 12 -16.46 15.23 5.01
C VAL A 12 -17.62 14.23 4.91
N PHE A 13 -17.32 12.94 4.90
CA PHE A 13 -18.33 11.89 4.75
C PHE A 13 -19.20 11.73 6.00
N PRO A 14 -18.65 11.75 7.24
CA PRO A 14 -19.47 11.67 8.43
C PRO A 14 -20.30 12.93 8.67
N GLU A 15 -19.73 14.13 8.52
CA GLU A 15 -20.41 15.37 8.89
C GLU A 15 -21.37 15.88 7.80
N TYR A 16 -21.02 15.73 6.50
CA TYR A 16 -21.82 16.31 5.41
C TYR A 16 -22.66 15.28 4.65
N LEU A 17 -22.25 14.02 4.60
CA LEU A 17 -22.95 12.96 3.86
C LEU A 17 -23.61 11.91 4.78
N ASN A 18 -23.40 12.00 6.10
CA ASN A 18 -23.90 11.06 7.09
C ASN A 18 -23.48 9.60 6.82
N ILE A 19 -22.31 9.42 6.20
CA ILE A 19 -21.72 8.10 5.93
C ILE A 19 -20.73 7.80 7.05
N LYS A 20 -20.95 6.68 7.75
CA LYS A 20 -20.06 6.25 8.84
C LYS A 20 -18.69 5.86 8.29
N GLU A 21 -17.64 6.31 8.96
CA GLU A 21 -16.23 5.99 8.68
C GLU A 21 -16.00 4.47 8.48
N LYS A 22 -16.60 3.63 9.31
CA LYS A 22 -16.53 2.16 9.21
C LYS A 22 -17.00 1.62 7.85
N LEU A 23 -17.99 2.25 7.22
CA LEU A 23 -18.46 1.85 5.89
C LEU A 23 -17.44 2.23 4.81
N VAL A 24 -16.75 3.36 4.97
CA VAL A 24 -15.69 3.81 4.06
C VAL A 24 -14.52 2.83 4.12
N TYR A 25 -14.07 2.45 5.32
CA TYR A 25 -13.02 1.44 5.47
C TYR A 25 -13.43 0.07 4.92
N ALA A 26 -14.67 -0.37 5.14
CA ALA A 26 -15.16 -1.62 4.56
C ALA A 26 -15.12 -1.58 3.02
N PHE A 27 -15.50 -0.43 2.43
CA PHE A 27 -15.43 -0.23 0.99
C PHE A 27 -13.98 -0.26 0.47
N TYR A 28 -13.03 0.39 1.17
CA TYR A 28 -11.61 0.30 0.85
C TYR A 28 -11.06 -1.13 0.93
N ALA A 29 -11.45 -1.89 1.95
CA ALA A 29 -11.07 -3.30 2.07
C ALA A 29 -11.61 -4.15 0.90
N ILE A 30 -12.85 -3.92 0.47
CA ILE A 30 -13.45 -4.62 -0.68
C ILE A 30 -12.70 -4.28 -1.97
N ILE A 31 -12.42 -3.00 -2.22
CA ILE A 31 -11.65 -2.57 -3.39
C ILE A 31 -10.26 -3.21 -3.38
N LEU A 32 -9.57 -3.16 -2.24
CA LEU A 32 -8.25 -3.74 -2.08
C LEU A 32 -8.26 -5.25 -2.39
N LEU A 33 -9.24 -5.98 -1.84
CA LEU A 33 -9.39 -7.42 -2.08
C LEU A 33 -9.69 -7.71 -3.56
N PHE A 34 -10.57 -6.93 -4.19
CA PHE A 34 -10.88 -7.06 -5.61
C PHE A 34 -9.63 -6.85 -6.49
N ILE A 35 -8.88 -5.78 -6.23
CA ILE A 35 -7.61 -5.48 -6.93
C ILE A 35 -6.61 -6.60 -6.71
N PHE A 36 -6.48 -7.09 -5.47
CA PHE A 36 -5.56 -8.16 -5.11
C PHE A 36 -5.87 -9.46 -5.84
N VAL A 37 -7.14 -9.90 -5.86
CA VAL A 37 -7.57 -11.10 -6.58
C VAL A 37 -7.32 -10.96 -8.09
N LYS A 38 -7.56 -9.77 -8.66
CA LYS A 38 -7.30 -9.51 -10.09
C LYS A 38 -5.81 -9.53 -10.43
N THR A 39 -4.96 -9.02 -9.53
CA THR A 39 -3.51 -8.87 -9.77
C THR A 39 -2.69 -10.07 -9.26
N ILE A 40 -3.29 -11.03 -8.57
CA ILE A 40 -2.59 -12.19 -7.98
C ILE A 40 -1.73 -12.96 -8.99
N LYS A 41 -2.20 -13.08 -10.25
CA LYS A 41 -1.44 -13.76 -11.31
C LYS A 41 -0.18 -12.98 -11.67
N VAL A 42 -0.28 -11.66 -11.77
CA VAL A 42 0.86 -10.77 -12.03
C VAL A 42 1.83 -10.84 -10.86
N ILE A 43 1.35 -10.70 -9.63
CA ILE A 43 2.18 -10.73 -8.41
C ILE A 43 3.02 -12.01 -8.33
N LYS A 44 2.42 -13.18 -8.61
CA LYS A 44 3.12 -14.48 -8.59
C LYS A 44 4.27 -14.57 -9.60
N THR A 45 4.22 -13.83 -10.71
CA THR A 45 5.31 -13.82 -11.70
C THR A 45 6.40 -12.82 -11.38
N THR A 46 6.18 -11.91 -10.42
CA THR A 46 7.07 -10.80 -10.07
C THR A 46 7.92 -11.12 -8.84
N GLU A 47 8.81 -10.20 -8.48
CA GLU A 47 9.59 -10.22 -7.24
C GLU A 47 8.70 -9.94 -6.02
N PHE A 48 7.73 -10.81 -5.75
CA PHE A 48 6.73 -10.65 -4.69
C PHE A 48 7.34 -10.56 -3.29
N VAL A 49 8.58 -11.02 -3.11
CA VAL A 49 9.33 -10.91 -1.84
C VAL A 49 9.51 -9.44 -1.44
N ILE A 50 9.73 -8.54 -2.41
CA ILE A 50 9.88 -7.09 -2.15
C ILE A 50 8.53 -6.50 -1.73
N LEU A 51 7.44 -6.93 -2.37
CA LEU A 51 6.09 -6.51 -1.98
C LEU A 51 5.74 -7.02 -0.58
N LEU A 52 6.10 -8.27 -0.27
CA LEU A 52 5.84 -8.89 1.03
C LEU A 52 6.63 -8.20 2.15
N SER A 53 7.89 -7.82 1.90
CA SER A 53 8.66 -7.06 2.88
C SER A 53 8.08 -5.67 3.11
N ALA A 54 7.61 -4.98 2.06
CA ALA A 54 6.91 -3.70 2.21
C ALA A 54 5.67 -3.83 3.10
N ILE A 55 4.83 -4.85 2.86
CA ILE A 55 3.66 -5.16 3.71
C ILE A 55 4.09 -5.49 5.13
N GLY A 56 5.19 -6.25 5.30
CA GLY A 56 5.76 -6.56 6.60
C GLY A 56 6.17 -5.32 7.39
N PHE A 57 6.82 -4.34 6.75
CA PHE A 57 7.16 -3.08 7.39
C PHE A 57 5.93 -2.25 7.77
N PHE A 58 4.89 -2.22 6.92
CA PHE A 58 3.64 -1.56 7.30
C PHE A 58 2.94 -2.25 8.47
N ALA A 59 2.94 -3.59 8.51
CA ALA A 59 2.41 -4.33 9.64
C ALA A 59 3.20 -4.04 10.93
N LEU A 60 4.54 -3.97 10.85
CA LEU A 60 5.39 -3.59 11.99
C LEU A 60 5.11 -2.17 12.47
N SER A 61 4.84 -1.22 11.56
CA SER A 61 4.40 0.13 11.91
C SER A 61 3.10 0.12 12.71
N ILE A 62 2.09 -0.65 12.27
CA ILE A 62 0.81 -0.76 13.00
C ILE A 62 1.03 -1.39 14.38
N VAL A 63 1.87 -2.43 14.47
CA VAL A 63 2.18 -3.08 15.75
C VAL A 63 2.92 -2.13 16.69
N SER A 64 3.82 -1.29 16.19
CA SER A 64 4.47 -0.27 17.02
C SER A 64 3.51 0.79 17.53
N ASP A 65 2.47 1.14 16.78
CA ASP A 65 1.46 2.12 17.18
C ASP A 65 0.51 1.57 18.28
N ILE A 66 0.18 0.28 18.21
CA ILE A 66 -0.66 -0.41 19.23
C ILE A 66 0.10 -0.61 20.56
N GLY A 67 1.43 -0.53 20.54
CA GLY A 67 2.30 -0.72 21.71
C GLY A 67 2.32 0.46 22.68
N ASP A 68 3.17 0.35 23.70
CA ASP A 68 3.36 1.41 24.70
C ASP A 68 3.83 2.71 24.02
N HIS A 69 3.17 3.85 24.31
CA HIS A 69 3.46 5.17 23.70
C HIS A 69 4.73 5.81 24.27
N SER A 70 5.76 5.00 24.52
CA SER A 70 7.09 5.50 24.81
C SER A 70 7.62 6.23 23.57
N TYR A 71 8.24 7.40 23.78
CA TYR A 71 8.87 8.22 22.74
C TYR A 71 9.76 7.43 21.76
N ALA A 72 10.37 6.33 22.23
CA ALA A 72 11.20 5.47 21.38
C ALA A 72 10.39 4.60 20.41
N ILE A 73 9.23 4.10 20.84
CA ILE A 73 8.36 3.22 20.05
C ILE A 73 7.65 4.02 18.95
N SER A 74 7.20 5.24 19.25
CA SER A 74 6.60 6.13 18.25
C SER A 74 7.56 6.50 17.11
N ARG A 75 8.88 6.62 17.36
CA ARG A 75 9.85 6.81 16.25
C ARG A 75 10.01 5.59 15.37
N LEU A 76 9.88 4.39 15.94
CA LEU A 76 9.99 3.15 15.16
C LEU A 76 8.82 3.04 14.18
N GLU A 77 7.63 3.50 14.58
CA GLU A 77 6.48 3.60 13.69
C GLU A 77 6.81 4.39 12.42
N ASP A 78 7.32 5.62 12.57
CA ASP A 78 7.69 6.48 11.44
C ASP A 78 8.78 5.84 10.56
N VAL A 79 9.79 5.22 11.18
CA VAL A 79 10.84 4.50 10.45
C VAL A 79 10.25 3.35 9.65
N PHE A 80 9.38 2.53 10.25
CA PHE A 80 8.73 1.42 9.57
C PHE A 80 7.80 1.90 8.44
N LYS A 81 7.09 3.01 8.62
CA LYS A 81 6.30 3.64 7.55
C LYS A 81 7.18 4.04 6.37
N ILE A 82 8.27 4.76 6.61
CA ILE A 82 9.18 5.21 5.55
C ILE A 82 9.82 4.03 4.83
N VAL A 83 10.33 3.04 5.57
CA VAL A 83 10.94 1.84 4.98
C VAL A 83 9.90 1.03 4.20
N GLY A 84 8.67 0.91 4.70
CA GLY A 84 7.55 0.30 3.99
C GLY A 84 7.26 0.99 2.66
N VAL A 85 7.13 2.32 2.66
CA VAL A 85 6.90 3.12 1.44
C VAL A 85 8.06 2.99 0.46
N ALA A 86 9.31 3.09 0.92
CA ALA A 86 10.48 2.97 0.07
C ALA A 86 10.58 1.57 -0.60
N THR A 87 10.27 0.52 0.16
CA THR A 87 10.28 -0.86 -0.34
C THR A 87 9.14 -1.08 -1.33
N TRP A 88 7.93 -0.59 -1.02
CA TRP A 88 6.79 -0.62 -1.92
C TRP A 88 7.12 0.09 -3.23
N PHE A 89 7.66 1.31 -3.16
CA PHE A 89 8.06 2.09 -4.33
C PHE A 89 9.10 1.36 -5.20
N THR A 90 10.08 0.72 -4.56
CA THR A 90 11.09 -0.09 -5.24
C THR A 90 10.47 -1.23 -6.04
N TYR A 91 9.48 -1.93 -5.46
CA TYR A 91 8.74 -2.99 -6.16
C TYR A 91 8.07 -2.46 -7.44
N PHE A 92 7.39 -1.31 -7.36
CA PHE A 92 6.71 -0.73 -8.53
C PHE A 92 7.69 -0.27 -9.62
N ILE A 93 8.84 0.31 -9.26
CA ILE A 93 9.88 0.64 -10.25
C ILE A 93 10.35 -0.62 -10.98
N ARG A 94 10.68 -1.68 -10.23
CA ARG A 94 11.15 -2.93 -10.84
C ARG A 94 10.09 -3.57 -11.73
N LEU A 95 8.83 -3.53 -11.31
CA LEU A 95 7.70 -3.99 -12.10
C LEU A 95 7.61 -3.22 -13.43
N CYS A 96 7.62 -1.89 -13.40
CA CYS A 96 7.58 -1.06 -14.59
C CYS A 96 8.77 -1.36 -15.53
N MET A 97 9.99 -1.43 -14.99
CA MET A 97 11.18 -1.73 -15.78
C MET A 97 11.13 -3.11 -16.42
N ARG A 98 10.58 -4.11 -15.72
CA ARG A 98 10.40 -5.46 -16.26
C ARG A 98 9.44 -5.46 -17.45
N GLU A 99 8.30 -4.79 -17.32
CA GLU A 99 7.29 -4.74 -18.38
C GLU A 99 7.80 -3.95 -19.59
N VAL A 100 8.46 -2.81 -19.39
CA VAL A 100 9.09 -2.04 -20.48
C VAL A 100 10.12 -2.89 -21.23
N ASN A 101 11.01 -3.58 -20.50
CA ASN A 101 12.01 -4.46 -21.11
C ASN A 101 11.38 -5.63 -21.88
N SER A 102 10.27 -6.17 -21.39
CA SER A 102 9.51 -7.22 -22.09
C SER A 102 8.99 -6.73 -23.44
N ILE A 103 8.38 -5.54 -23.47
CA ILE A 103 7.84 -4.92 -24.68
C ILE A 103 8.95 -4.59 -25.69
N VAL A 104 10.06 -4.00 -25.23
CA VAL A 104 11.20 -3.65 -26.09
C VAL A 104 11.80 -4.90 -26.75
N ARG A 105 11.96 -6.00 -26.00
CA ARG A 105 12.48 -7.26 -26.54
C ARG A 105 11.57 -7.86 -27.61
N LEU A 106 10.25 -7.82 -27.41
CA LEU A 106 9.29 -8.28 -28.41
C LEU A 106 9.33 -7.44 -29.69
N SER A 107 9.52 -6.12 -29.57
CA SER A 107 9.65 -5.23 -30.73
C SER A 107 10.96 -5.44 -31.51
N SER A 108 12.04 -5.88 -30.85
CA SER A 108 13.33 -6.15 -31.51
C SER A 108 13.41 -7.53 -32.19
N ALA A 109 12.47 -8.42 -31.91
CA ALA A 109 12.42 -9.78 -32.43
C ALA A 109 11.50 -9.95 -33.66
N ASN A 110 10.71 -8.92 -33.98
CA ASN A 110 9.91 -8.81 -35.21
C ASN A 110 10.62 -7.92 -36.23
#